data_AF-S7XP97-F1
#
_entry.id   AF-S7XP97-F1
#
_cell.length_a   1.000
_cell.length_b   1.000
_cell.length_c   1.000
_cell.angle_alpha   90.00
_cell.angle_beta   90.00
_cell.angle_gamma   90.00
#
_symmetry.space_group_name_H-M   'P 1'
#
loop_
_entity.id
_entity.type
_entity.pdbx_description
1 polymer ?
#
loop_
_entity_poly.entity_id
_entity_poly.type
_entity_poly.pdbx_seq_one_letter_code
_entity_poly.pdbx_strand_id
1 'polypeptide(L)'
;MNFLLFFFIVFSNCIPRTHTITYRTNKNYEVLQNLIPNTCGKDLFRLFDEIRNKLNFSCTFTLDNYIDNKEITISQLNNKDTRTGYCIIPRLLCEITCIKRLIISTLWLATLPTEFRNLTELDYLDLSNNEFETIPESLFSLTKLKVLHFNNNKINAIAPGIIRLKGLKTLCIGGCTNLKSVNNNLFKLKNLKELNLSENILLFSTKNSVEYTTTTFEKNDNNLLIEDYKYLKTLIISHSDLDRIPSFFTNFINLEELDISQNTFNKVPEEIHLFSSLKILNISKNYITEIIIGNDLFSNLLILDLSYNEITKVSISISSLQRLETLNLNS
;
A
#
# COMPACT_ATOMS: atom_id res chain seq x y z
N MET A 1 -13.60 -33.46 -2.83
CA MET A 1 -14.58 -32.38 -2.68
C MET A 1 -14.05 -31.19 -3.46
N ASN A 2 -14.88 -30.57 -4.31
CA ASN A 2 -14.53 -29.39 -5.10
C ASN A 2 -13.97 -28.30 -4.18
N PHE A 3 -12.79 -27.77 -4.50
CA PHE A 3 -12.19 -26.65 -3.76
C PHE A 3 -13.19 -25.50 -3.62
N LEU A 4 -13.91 -25.16 -4.69
CA LEU A 4 -14.99 -24.16 -4.69
C LEU A 4 -16.22 -24.57 -3.86
N LEU A 5 -16.64 -25.84 -3.92
CA LEU A 5 -17.86 -26.28 -3.23
C LEU A 5 -17.68 -26.32 -1.72
N PHE A 6 -16.48 -26.68 -1.25
CA PHE A 6 -16.14 -26.58 0.17
C PHE A 6 -15.98 -25.13 0.63
N PHE A 7 -15.32 -24.30 -0.17
CA PHE A 7 -15.20 -22.88 0.12
C PHE A 7 -16.57 -22.21 0.22
N PHE A 8 -17.50 -22.55 -0.68
CA PHE A 8 -18.87 -22.02 -0.70
C PHE A 8 -19.69 -22.46 0.52
N ILE A 9 -19.54 -23.72 0.95
CA ILE A 9 -20.20 -24.25 2.17
C ILE A 9 -19.62 -23.61 3.44
N VAL A 10 -18.30 -23.41 3.50
CA VAL A 10 -17.63 -22.73 4.63
C VAL A 10 -18.04 -21.25 4.70
N PHE A 11 -18.12 -20.56 3.56
CA PHE A 11 -18.55 -19.15 3.53
C PHE A 11 -20.03 -18.93 3.82
N SER A 12 -20.90 -19.90 3.50
CA SER A 12 -22.35 -19.77 3.74
C SER A 12 -22.77 -20.10 5.17
N ASN A 13 -21.92 -20.76 5.98
CA ASN A 13 -22.33 -21.30 7.30
C ASN A 13 -21.37 -21.04 8.49
N CYS A 14 -20.22 -20.36 8.35
CA CYS A 14 -19.21 -20.39 9.42
C CYS A 14 -19.11 -19.14 10.33
N ILE A 15 -19.15 -19.47 11.63
CA ILE A 15 -18.64 -18.79 12.84
C ILE A 15 -17.11 -18.56 12.71
N PRO A 16 -16.53 -17.48 13.28
CA PRO A 16 -15.10 -17.16 13.16
C PRO A 16 -14.19 -18.30 13.63
N ARG A 17 -13.39 -18.86 12.71
CA ARG A 17 -12.33 -19.85 12.99
C ARG A 17 -11.20 -19.75 11.97
N THR A 18 -9.96 -20.00 12.43
CA THR A 18 -8.81 -20.27 11.56
C THR A 18 -8.97 -21.64 10.91
N HIS A 19 -8.99 -21.71 9.57
CA HIS A 19 -9.23 -22.94 8.83
C HIS A 19 -7.98 -23.37 8.05
N THR A 20 -7.21 -24.29 8.63
CA THR A 20 -6.10 -24.90 7.88
C THR A 20 -6.64 -25.91 6.87
N ILE A 21 -6.78 -25.52 5.60
CA ILE A 21 -7.04 -26.49 4.52
C ILE A 21 -5.74 -27.13 4.06
N THR A 22 -5.29 -28.16 4.79
CA THR A 22 -4.23 -29.02 4.28
C THR A 22 -4.82 -30.03 3.30
N TYR A 23 -4.74 -29.74 2.00
CA TYR A 23 -5.04 -30.76 0.99
C TYR A 23 -3.89 -31.79 0.94
N ARG A 24 -4.06 -32.91 1.65
CA ARG A 24 -3.24 -34.11 1.55
C ARG A 24 -4.16 -35.31 1.32
N THR A 25 -4.12 -35.85 0.11
CA THR A 25 -4.56 -37.20 -0.30
C THR A 25 -5.78 -37.84 0.41
N ASN A 26 -6.90 -37.86 -0.31
CA ASN A 26 -7.92 -38.93 -0.43
C ASN A 26 -8.71 -39.51 0.78
N LYS A 27 -8.72 -38.95 2.00
CA LYS A 27 -9.47 -39.58 3.13
C LYS A 27 -10.63 -38.82 3.78
N ASN A 28 -11.03 -37.65 3.31
CA ASN A 28 -12.16 -36.89 3.88
C ASN A 28 -13.29 -36.62 2.87
N TYR A 29 -13.74 -37.64 2.12
CA TYR A 29 -14.67 -37.44 0.99
C TYR A 29 -16.17 -37.65 1.33
N GLU A 30 -16.53 -38.59 2.20
CA GLU A 30 -17.94 -38.97 2.42
C GLU A 30 -18.70 -38.04 3.39
N VAL A 31 -18.01 -37.42 4.35
CA VAL A 31 -18.64 -36.53 5.35
C VAL A 31 -19.12 -35.20 4.75
N LEU A 32 -18.62 -34.84 3.56
CA LEU A 32 -18.79 -33.52 2.96
C LEU A 32 -19.86 -33.47 1.86
N GLN A 33 -20.35 -34.63 1.43
CA GLN A 33 -21.38 -34.78 0.41
C GLN A 33 -22.77 -34.32 0.91
N ASN A 34 -22.97 -34.31 2.22
CA ASN A 34 -24.26 -33.97 2.86
C ASN A 34 -24.47 -32.47 3.14
N LEU A 35 -23.51 -31.60 2.79
CA LEU A 35 -23.53 -30.17 3.16
C LEU A 35 -23.82 -29.21 2.00
N ILE A 36 -24.24 -29.69 0.83
CA ILE A 36 -24.42 -28.91 -0.41
C ILE A 36 -25.86 -28.40 -0.54
N PRO A 37 -26.14 -27.09 -0.59
CA PRO A 37 -27.34 -26.57 -1.22
C PRO A 37 -27.10 -26.30 -2.72
N ASN A 38 -28.09 -26.65 -3.54
CA ASN A 38 -28.11 -26.45 -4.99
C ASN A 38 -28.00 -24.96 -5.39
N THR A 39 -26.85 -24.52 -5.92
CA THR A 39 -26.80 -23.37 -6.84
C THR A 39 -25.67 -23.46 -7.88
N CYS A 40 -26.05 -23.12 -9.11
CA CYS A 40 -25.30 -22.95 -10.36
C CYS A 40 -24.59 -24.18 -10.97
N GLY A 41 -25.35 -24.86 -11.84
CA GLY A 41 -24.86 -25.90 -12.74
C GLY A 41 -24.05 -25.38 -13.94
N LYS A 42 -23.40 -26.36 -14.58
CA LYS A 42 -22.65 -26.40 -15.85
C LYS A 42 -21.15 -26.01 -15.84
N ASP A 43 -20.68 -25.03 -15.05
CA ASP A 43 -19.23 -24.73 -14.98
C ASP A 43 -18.43 -25.60 -14.00
N LEU A 44 -19.12 -26.30 -13.09
CA LEU A 44 -18.54 -27.22 -12.11
C LEU A 44 -17.75 -28.39 -12.73
N PHE A 45 -18.05 -28.80 -13.96
CA PHE A 45 -17.44 -29.98 -14.58
C PHE A 45 -16.04 -29.72 -15.17
N ARG A 46 -15.78 -28.54 -15.75
CA ARG A 46 -14.44 -28.18 -16.27
C ARG A 46 -13.43 -27.94 -15.15
N LEU A 47 -13.90 -27.37 -14.04
CA LEU A 47 -13.17 -27.18 -12.80
C LEU A 47 -12.76 -28.52 -12.15
N PHE A 48 -13.64 -29.53 -12.24
CA PHE A 48 -13.44 -30.88 -11.73
C PHE A 48 -12.25 -31.58 -12.38
N ASP A 49 -12.07 -31.41 -13.70
CA ASP A 49 -10.97 -32.01 -14.45
C ASP A 49 -9.62 -31.33 -14.19
N GLU A 50 -9.59 -30.02 -13.93
CA GLU A 50 -8.34 -29.30 -13.67
C GLU A 50 -7.78 -29.58 -12.26
N ILE A 51 -8.67 -29.71 -11.25
CA ILE A 51 -8.30 -30.08 -9.87
C ILE A 51 -7.85 -31.54 -9.78
N ARG A 52 -8.47 -32.44 -10.54
CA ARG A 52 -8.09 -33.86 -10.62
C ARG A 52 -6.68 -34.05 -11.20
N ASN A 53 -6.23 -33.15 -12.06
CA ASN A 53 -4.96 -33.25 -12.77
C ASN A 53 -3.81 -32.44 -12.14
N LYS A 54 -4.07 -31.55 -11.15
CA LYS A 54 -3.04 -30.79 -10.41
C LYS A 54 -2.86 -31.33 -8.99
N LEU A 55 -1.96 -32.29 -8.84
CA LEU A 55 -1.79 -33.06 -7.59
C LEU A 55 -1.18 -32.32 -6.38
N ASN A 56 -0.67 -31.08 -6.51
CA ASN A 56 0.20 -30.47 -5.49
C ASN A 56 -0.21 -29.04 -5.05
N PHE A 57 -1.50 -28.73 -4.95
CA PHE A 57 -1.93 -27.46 -4.35
C PHE A 57 -2.09 -27.58 -2.83
N SER A 58 -1.37 -26.75 -2.06
CA SER A 58 -1.54 -26.64 -0.61
C SER A 58 -1.45 -25.17 -0.19
N CYS A 59 -2.44 -24.70 0.57
CA CYS A 59 -2.45 -23.38 1.18
C CYS A 59 -3.06 -23.43 2.58
N THR A 60 -2.65 -22.52 3.45
CA THR A 60 -3.31 -22.26 4.72
C THR A 60 -3.91 -20.87 4.65
N PHE A 61 -5.16 -20.73 5.08
CA PHE A 61 -5.82 -19.44 5.10
C PHE A 61 -6.69 -19.31 6.34
N THR A 62 -7.01 -18.08 6.69
CA THR A 62 -7.97 -17.74 7.72
C THR A 62 -9.10 -16.96 7.06
N LEU A 63 -10.32 -17.26 7.50
CA LEU A 63 -11.52 -16.53 7.10
C LEU A 63 -11.92 -15.71 8.30
N ASP A 64 -11.83 -14.40 8.16
CA ASP A 64 -12.46 -13.50 9.11
C ASP A 64 -13.81 -13.07 8.53
N ASN A 65 -14.86 -13.64 9.11
CA ASN A 65 -16.24 -13.31 8.79
C ASN A 65 -16.86 -12.57 9.97
N TYR A 66 -16.24 -11.45 10.38
CA TYR A 66 -16.91 -10.38 11.15
C TYR A 66 -18.09 -9.85 10.32
N ILE A 67 -19.18 -10.62 10.33
CA ILE A 67 -20.57 -10.42 9.91
C ILE A 67 -20.84 -9.85 8.48
N ASP A 68 -19.95 -9.05 7.86
CA ASP A 68 -20.16 -8.42 6.53
C ASP A 68 -18.88 -8.13 5.70
N ASN A 69 -17.70 -8.37 6.26
CA ASN A 69 -16.42 -7.90 5.69
C ASN A 69 -15.81 -8.80 4.62
N LYS A 70 -16.25 -10.06 4.49
CA LYS A 70 -15.77 -11.01 3.46
C LYS A 70 -14.24 -10.95 3.29
N GLU A 71 -13.52 -11.11 4.40
CA GLU A 71 -12.07 -11.04 4.44
C GLU A 71 -11.44 -12.43 4.32
N ILE A 72 -10.41 -12.55 3.48
CA ILE A 72 -9.58 -13.74 3.37
C ILE A 72 -8.13 -13.34 3.65
N THR A 73 -7.49 -14.07 4.55
CA THR A 73 -6.03 -14.01 4.71
C THR A 73 -5.44 -15.35 4.32
N ILE A 74 -4.51 -15.38 3.36
CA ILE A 74 -3.74 -16.59 3.08
C ILE A 74 -2.41 -16.45 3.82
N SER A 75 -2.23 -17.26 4.86
CA SER A 75 -1.03 -17.23 5.71
C SER A 75 0.09 -18.14 5.21
N GLN A 76 -0.23 -19.08 4.31
CA GLN A 76 0.77 -19.95 3.70
C GLN A 76 0.30 -20.38 2.31
N LEU A 77 1.23 -20.41 1.37
CA LEU A 77 1.01 -20.89 0.01
C LEU A 77 2.20 -21.75 -0.42
N ASN A 78 1.95 -23.03 -0.66
CA ASN A 78 3.00 -24.00 -1.03
C ASN A 78 3.03 -24.29 -2.54
N ASN A 79 2.15 -23.64 -3.30
CA ASN A 79 2.04 -23.82 -4.74
C ASN A 79 3.11 -23.01 -5.46
N LYS A 80 4.22 -23.62 -5.85
CA LYS A 80 5.34 -22.94 -6.50
C LYS A 80 5.36 -23.15 -8.01
N ASP A 81 5.67 -22.11 -8.77
CA ASP A 81 6.03 -22.20 -10.19
C ASP A 81 7.33 -23.01 -10.31
N THR A 82 7.33 -24.06 -11.14
CA THR A 82 8.51 -24.94 -11.26
C THR A 82 9.70 -24.28 -11.96
N ARG A 83 9.48 -23.19 -12.71
CA ARG A 83 10.52 -22.47 -13.44
C ARG A 83 11.07 -21.31 -12.63
N THR A 84 10.22 -20.55 -11.94
CA THR A 84 10.66 -19.37 -11.18
C THR A 84 10.89 -19.65 -9.70
N GLY A 85 10.29 -20.70 -9.15
CA GLY A 85 10.34 -21.03 -7.72
C GLY A 85 9.43 -20.18 -6.83
N TYR A 86 8.81 -19.13 -7.38
CA TYR A 86 7.86 -18.27 -6.68
C TYR A 86 6.52 -18.95 -6.47
N CYS A 87 5.80 -18.55 -5.43
CA CYS A 87 4.45 -19.04 -5.21
C CYS A 87 3.48 -18.48 -6.27
N ILE A 88 2.46 -19.27 -6.61
CA ILE A 88 1.40 -18.92 -7.56
C ILE A 88 0.05 -18.97 -6.86
N ILE A 89 -0.69 -17.87 -6.92
CA ILE A 89 -2.10 -17.83 -6.58
C ILE A 89 -2.88 -18.66 -7.61
N PRO A 90 -3.65 -19.70 -7.20
CA PRO A 90 -4.50 -20.43 -8.12
C PRO A 90 -5.57 -19.53 -8.72
N ARG A 91 -5.80 -19.65 -10.02
CA ARG A 91 -6.84 -18.92 -10.75
C ARG A 91 -8.23 -19.07 -10.11
N LEU A 92 -8.49 -20.22 -9.50
CA LEU A 92 -9.75 -20.54 -8.82
C LEU A 92 -10.04 -19.64 -7.62
N LEU A 93 -9.01 -19.11 -6.94
CA LEU A 93 -9.22 -18.12 -5.88
C LEU A 93 -9.88 -16.85 -6.45
N CYS A 94 -9.55 -16.50 -7.70
CA CYS A 94 -10.08 -15.34 -8.39
C CYS A 94 -11.54 -15.52 -8.85
N GLU A 95 -12.12 -16.71 -8.72
CA GLU A 95 -13.55 -16.96 -8.98
C GLU A 95 -14.43 -16.53 -7.80
N ILE A 96 -13.85 -16.27 -6.62
CA ILE A 96 -14.56 -15.81 -5.43
C ILE A 96 -14.75 -14.29 -5.52
N THR A 97 -15.54 -13.85 -6.49
CA THR A 97 -15.71 -12.43 -6.86
C THR A 97 -16.37 -11.57 -5.78
N CYS A 98 -16.91 -12.19 -4.73
CA CYS A 98 -17.58 -11.50 -3.64
C CYS A 98 -16.65 -11.06 -2.50
N ILE A 99 -15.37 -11.43 -2.50
CA ILE A 99 -14.39 -11.02 -1.48
C ILE A 99 -14.23 -9.49 -1.51
N LYS A 100 -14.22 -8.86 -0.32
CA LYS A 100 -13.96 -7.43 -0.19
C LYS A 100 -12.55 -7.14 0.32
N ARG A 101 -11.99 -8.02 1.15
CA ARG A 101 -10.69 -7.80 1.78
C ARG A 101 -9.81 -9.03 1.58
N LEU A 102 -8.62 -8.86 1.01
CA LEU A 102 -7.69 -9.96 0.74
C LEU A 102 -6.30 -9.62 1.28
N ILE A 103 -5.77 -10.49 2.13
CA ILE A 103 -4.44 -10.39 2.70
C ILE A 103 -3.62 -11.57 2.18
N ILE A 104 -2.64 -11.26 1.35
CA ILE A 104 -1.74 -12.23 0.69
C ILE A 104 -0.28 -11.77 0.83
N SER A 105 0.05 -11.25 2.01
CA SER A 105 1.39 -10.80 2.38
C SER A 105 2.29 -11.96 2.81
N THR A 106 3.60 -11.83 2.58
CA THR A 106 4.61 -12.85 2.97
C THR A 106 4.38 -14.22 2.31
N LEU A 107 3.95 -14.23 1.04
CA LEU A 107 3.64 -15.46 0.31
C LEU A 107 4.66 -15.79 -0.78
N TRP A 108 5.75 -15.02 -0.90
CA TRP A 108 6.77 -15.21 -1.91
C TRP A 108 6.22 -15.15 -3.34
N LEU A 109 5.27 -14.24 -3.57
CA LEU A 109 4.62 -14.00 -4.87
C LEU A 109 5.46 -13.03 -5.70
N ALA A 110 5.62 -13.31 -6.99
CA ALA A 110 6.22 -12.36 -7.95
C ALA A 110 5.24 -11.90 -9.03
N THR A 111 4.13 -12.62 -9.21
CA THR A 111 3.08 -12.29 -10.19
C THR A 111 1.70 -12.62 -9.63
N LEU A 112 0.67 -12.03 -10.24
CA LEU A 112 -0.73 -12.41 -10.02
C LEU A 112 -1.31 -12.99 -11.32
N PRO A 113 -2.22 -13.97 -11.25
CA PRO A 113 -2.92 -14.47 -12.43
C PRO A 113 -3.74 -13.35 -13.10
N THR A 114 -3.99 -13.46 -14.40
CA THR A 114 -4.79 -12.46 -15.15
C THR A 114 -6.23 -12.40 -14.65
N GLU A 115 -6.74 -13.53 -14.14
CA GLU A 115 -8.06 -13.67 -13.53
C GLU A 115 -8.22 -12.85 -12.24
N PHE A 116 -7.13 -12.36 -11.63
CA PHE A 116 -7.20 -11.50 -10.44
C PHE A 116 -8.04 -10.23 -10.67
N ARG A 117 -8.16 -9.80 -11.93
CA ARG A 117 -9.07 -8.71 -12.36
C ARG A 117 -10.55 -8.95 -12.04
N ASN A 118 -10.95 -10.21 -11.79
CA ASN A 118 -12.33 -10.60 -11.53
C ASN A 118 -12.76 -10.32 -10.08
N LEU A 119 -11.83 -10.01 -9.18
CA LEU A 119 -12.10 -9.72 -7.77
C LEU A 119 -12.65 -8.29 -7.59
N THR A 120 -13.69 -7.94 -8.36
CA THR A 120 -14.16 -6.57 -8.56
C THR A 120 -14.77 -5.92 -7.33
N GLU A 121 -15.15 -6.71 -6.31
CA GLU A 121 -15.66 -6.23 -5.03
C GLU A 121 -14.55 -5.91 -4.00
N LEU A 122 -13.28 -6.19 -4.31
CA LEU A 122 -12.17 -5.86 -3.40
C LEU A 122 -12.11 -4.36 -3.11
N ASP A 123 -12.15 -4.02 -1.83
CA ASP A 123 -11.92 -2.68 -1.31
C ASP A 123 -10.65 -2.57 -0.43
N TYR A 124 -10.09 -3.70 0.01
CA TYR A 124 -8.81 -3.78 0.71
C TYR A 124 -7.94 -4.91 0.14
N LEU A 125 -6.66 -4.61 -0.12
CA LEU A 125 -5.68 -5.59 -0.57
C LEU A 125 -4.33 -5.35 0.09
N ASP A 126 -3.79 -6.40 0.73
CA ASP A 126 -2.41 -6.42 1.22
C ASP A 126 -1.56 -7.44 0.45
N LEU A 127 -0.58 -6.90 -0.27
CA LEU A 127 0.44 -7.61 -1.06
C LEU A 127 1.84 -7.38 -0.50
N SER A 128 1.97 -6.87 0.72
CA SER A 128 3.26 -6.52 1.31
C SER A 128 4.17 -7.73 1.51
N ASN A 129 5.48 -7.52 1.56
CA ASN A 129 6.49 -8.57 1.79
C ASN A 129 6.39 -9.70 0.75
N ASN A 130 6.43 -9.32 -0.52
CA ASN A 130 6.46 -10.24 -1.65
C ASN A 130 7.61 -9.85 -2.58
N GLU A 131 7.66 -10.45 -3.77
CA GLU A 131 8.77 -10.32 -4.71
C GLU A 131 8.34 -9.64 -6.02
N PHE A 132 7.30 -8.78 -5.97
CA PHE A 132 6.80 -8.11 -7.16
C PHE A 132 7.82 -7.10 -7.70
N GLU A 133 8.25 -7.27 -8.94
CA GLU A 133 9.13 -6.32 -9.65
C GLU A 133 8.34 -5.20 -10.37
N THR A 134 7.04 -5.38 -10.54
CA THR A 134 6.09 -4.36 -11.03
C THR A 134 4.76 -4.51 -10.32
N ILE A 135 3.95 -3.45 -10.29
CA ILE A 135 2.55 -3.56 -9.87
C ILE A 135 1.78 -4.31 -10.99
N PRO A 136 1.20 -5.49 -10.73
CA PRO A 136 0.57 -6.30 -11.78
C PRO A 136 -0.61 -5.59 -12.48
N GLU A 137 -0.66 -5.64 -13.81
CA GLU A 137 -1.74 -5.05 -14.64
C GLU A 137 -3.14 -5.52 -14.26
N SER A 138 -3.28 -6.75 -13.74
CA SER A 138 -4.57 -7.27 -13.29
C SER A 138 -5.16 -6.49 -12.11
N LEU A 139 -4.31 -5.83 -11.29
CA LEU A 139 -4.77 -4.97 -10.19
C LEU A 139 -5.48 -3.71 -10.69
N PHE A 140 -5.05 -3.14 -11.81
CA PHE A 140 -5.61 -1.87 -12.32
C PHE A 140 -7.06 -1.97 -12.80
N SER A 141 -7.67 -3.17 -12.75
CA SER A 141 -9.10 -3.37 -13.01
C SER A 141 -9.97 -3.25 -11.74
N LEU A 142 -9.35 -3.24 -10.55
CA LEU A 142 -10.03 -3.24 -9.24
C LEU A 142 -10.46 -1.82 -8.85
N THR A 143 -11.43 -1.27 -9.57
CA THR A 143 -11.84 0.13 -9.42
C THR A 143 -12.50 0.47 -8.07
N LYS A 144 -12.98 -0.53 -7.32
CA LYS A 144 -13.52 -0.40 -5.95
C LYS A 144 -12.45 -0.43 -4.86
N LEU A 145 -11.20 -0.75 -5.20
CA LEU A 145 -10.11 -0.86 -4.24
C LEU A 145 -9.87 0.49 -3.57
N LYS A 146 -9.96 0.53 -2.23
CA LYS A 146 -9.79 1.73 -1.40
C LYS A 146 -8.42 1.74 -0.72
N VAL A 147 -7.93 0.58 -0.29
CA VAL A 147 -6.66 0.46 0.41
C VAL A 147 -5.79 -0.56 -0.29
N LEU A 148 -4.58 -0.14 -0.66
CA LEU A 148 -3.56 -1.02 -1.22
C LEU A 148 -2.28 -0.92 -0.38
N HIS A 149 -1.94 -2.01 0.28
CA HIS A 149 -0.63 -2.20 0.89
C HIS A 149 0.25 -3.01 -0.06
N PHE A 150 1.40 -2.47 -0.42
CA PHE A 150 2.35 -3.06 -1.35
C PHE A 150 3.79 -2.93 -0.84
N ASN A 151 3.97 -2.75 0.47
CA ASN A 151 5.27 -2.49 1.08
C ASN A 151 6.23 -3.67 0.86
N ASN A 152 7.54 -3.42 0.92
CA ASN A 152 8.58 -4.46 0.88
C ASN A 152 8.41 -5.38 -0.35
N ASN A 153 8.37 -4.75 -1.52
CA ASN A 153 8.41 -5.41 -2.82
C ASN A 153 9.63 -4.92 -3.61
N LYS A 154 9.82 -5.42 -4.84
CA LYS A 154 11.00 -5.13 -5.67
C LYS A 154 10.70 -4.19 -6.83
N ILE A 155 9.60 -3.42 -6.73
CA ILE A 155 9.18 -2.54 -7.82
C ILE A 155 10.20 -1.46 -8.10
N ASN A 156 10.40 -1.15 -9.38
CA ASN A 156 11.30 -0.06 -9.80
C ASN A 156 10.56 1.27 -10.05
N ALA A 157 9.25 1.20 -10.33
CA ALA A 157 8.42 2.34 -10.64
C ALA A 157 6.96 2.12 -10.23
N ILE A 158 6.26 3.18 -9.82
CA ILE A 158 4.79 3.19 -9.79
C ILE A 158 4.29 3.48 -11.21
N ALA A 159 3.76 2.46 -11.88
CA ALA A 159 3.34 2.53 -13.29
C ALA A 159 2.13 3.45 -13.53
N PRO A 160 1.98 4.04 -14.74
CA PRO A 160 0.89 4.95 -15.07
C PRO A 160 -0.51 4.33 -14.96
N GLY A 161 -0.64 3.00 -15.01
CA GLY A 161 -1.89 2.27 -14.82
C GLY A 161 -2.56 2.50 -13.47
N ILE A 162 -1.82 3.00 -12.46
CA ILE A 162 -2.33 3.30 -11.11
C ILE A 162 -3.55 4.22 -11.13
N ILE A 163 -3.67 5.12 -12.11
CA ILE A 163 -4.81 6.04 -12.27
C ILE A 163 -6.15 5.32 -12.45
N ARG A 164 -6.13 4.05 -12.87
CA ARG A 164 -7.34 3.24 -13.05
C ARG A 164 -7.94 2.80 -11.71
N LEU A 165 -7.19 2.84 -10.61
CA LEU A 165 -7.68 2.57 -9.25
C LEU A 165 -8.47 3.76 -8.71
N LYS A 166 -9.58 4.11 -9.38
CA LYS A 166 -10.35 5.33 -9.11
C LYS A 166 -10.90 5.43 -7.68
N GLY A 167 -11.11 4.30 -7.01
CA GLY A 167 -11.57 4.22 -5.62
C GLY A 167 -10.48 4.35 -4.56
N LEU A 168 -9.21 4.37 -4.96
CA LEU A 168 -8.07 4.29 -4.04
C LEU A 168 -8.00 5.51 -3.15
N LYS A 169 -7.91 5.26 -1.83
CA LYS A 169 -7.85 6.26 -0.76
C LYS A 169 -6.52 6.22 -0.04
N THR A 170 -5.98 5.03 0.20
CA THR A 170 -4.72 4.82 0.89
C THR A 170 -3.81 3.94 0.05
N LEU A 171 -2.59 4.41 -0.20
CA LEU A 171 -1.56 3.68 -0.90
C LEU A 171 -0.30 3.61 -0.02
N CYS A 172 0.10 2.41 0.36
CA CYS A 172 1.33 2.16 1.11
C CYS A 172 2.31 1.41 0.22
N ILE A 173 3.40 2.07 -0.17
CA ILE A 173 4.50 1.51 -0.95
C ILE A 173 5.80 1.92 -0.24
N GLY A 174 5.98 1.42 0.98
CA GLY A 174 7.21 1.59 1.74
C GLY A 174 8.20 0.45 1.51
N GLY A 175 9.50 0.70 1.69
CA GLY A 175 10.53 -0.35 1.69
C GLY A 175 10.73 -1.06 0.35
N CYS A 176 10.30 -0.44 -0.75
CA CYS A 176 10.55 -0.95 -2.10
C CYS A 176 11.95 -0.52 -2.53
N THR A 177 12.97 -1.30 -2.15
CA THR A 177 14.40 -0.92 -2.27
C THR A 177 14.87 -0.55 -3.67
N ASN A 178 14.13 -0.97 -4.72
CA ASN A 178 14.44 -0.70 -6.12
C ASN A 178 13.66 0.49 -6.71
N LEU A 179 12.74 1.09 -5.95
CA LEU A 179 11.84 2.13 -6.43
C LEU A 179 12.66 3.38 -6.75
N LYS A 180 12.64 3.80 -8.02
CA LYS A 180 13.37 4.96 -8.54
C LYS A 180 12.46 6.02 -9.11
N SER A 181 11.24 5.65 -9.50
CA SER A 181 10.30 6.61 -10.07
C SER A 181 8.85 6.41 -9.67
N VAL A 182 8.10 7.51 -9.68
CA VAL A 182 6.66 7.53 -9.45
C VAL A 182 5.99 8.23 -10.62
N ASN A 183 5.08 7.54 -11.30
CA ASN A 183 4.35 8.20 -12.38
C ASN A 183 3.34 9.23 -11.84
N ASN A 184 3.33 10.42 -12.43
CA ASN A 184 2.49 11.54 -11.99
C ASN A 184 0.97 11.27 -12.07
N ASN A 185 0.56 10.27 -12.83
CA ASN A 185 -0.81 9.77 -12.83
C ASN A 185 -1.32 9.35 -11.43
N LEU A 186 -0.43 9.05 -10.49
CA LEU A 186 -0.76 8.81 -9.10
C LEU A 186 -1.52 9.99 -8.48
N PHE A 187 -1.07 11.23 -8.74
CA PHE A 187 -1.63 12.42 -8.11
C PHE A 187 -2.99 12.80 -8.71
N LYS A 188 -3.29 12.38 -9.93
CA LYS A 188 -4.62 12.55 -10.56
C LYS A 188 -5.74 11.73 -9.86
N LEU A 189 -5.40 10.85 -8.92
CA LEU A 189 -6.38 10.06 -8.16
C LEU A 189 -7.13 10.95 -7.14
N LYS A 190 -8.34 11.38 -7.53
CA LYS A 190 -9.18 12.29 -6.73
C LYS A 190 -9.54 11.78 -5.33
N ASN A 191 -9.54 10.46 -5.15
CA ASN A 191 -9.86 9.82 -3.88
C ASN A 191 -8.64 9.54 -3.01
N LEU A 192 -7.41 9.64 -3.53
CA LEU A 192 -6.19 9.34 -2.78
C LEU A 192 -5.99 10.41 -1.70
N LYS A 193 -6.06 9.99 -0.44
CA LYS A 193 -5.93 10.85 0.75
C LYS A 193 -4.64 10.60 1.50
N GLU A 194 -4.16 9.37 1.49
CA GLU A 194 -2.98 8.95 2.24
C GLU A 194 -2.01 8.22 1.32
N LEU A 195 -0.75 8.67 1.34
CA LEU A 195 0.34 8.09 0.58
C LEU A 195 1.54 7.88 1.49
N ASN A 196 1.97 6.62 1.62
CA ASN A 196 3.19 6.25 2.32
C ASN A 196 4.25 5.76 1.33
N LEU A 197 5.36 6.48 1.28
CA LEU A 197 6.56 6.22 0.46
C LEU A 197 7.82 6.08 1.34
N SER A 198 7.66 5.69 2.61
CA SER A 198 8.77 5.50 3.55
C SER A 198 9.76 4.44 3.07
N GLU A 199 11.01 4.48 3.54
CA GLU A 199 12.00 3.42 3.26
C GLU A 199 12.32 3.23 1.76
N ASN A 200 12.12 4.25 0.93
CA ASN A 200 12.44 4.22 -0.51
C ASN A 200 13.65 5.09 -0.83
N ILE A 201 14.80 4.74 -0.27
CA ILE A 201 16.05 5.52 -0.41
C ILE A 201 16.39 5.80 -1.88
N LEU A 202 16.23 4.83 -2.79
CA LEU A 202 16.54 5.05 -4.22
C LEU A 202 15.61 6.04 -4.93
N LEU A 203 14.38 6.22 -4.44
CA LEU A 203 13.42 7.18 -5.00
C LEU A 203 13.87 8.61 -4.69
N PHE A 204 14.51 8.79 -3.54
CA PHE A 204 14.95 10.09 -3.03
C PHE A 204 16.48 10.29 -3.11
N SER A 205 17.25 9.28 -3.50
CA SER A 205 18.72 9.32 -3.59
C SER A 205 19.17 10.23 -4.74
N THR A 206 19.55 11.47 -4.41
CA THR A 206 20.09 12.46 -5.36
C THR A 206 21.60 12.33 -5.57
N LYS A 207 22.10 11.14 -5.93
CA LYS A 207 23.51 10.99 -6.31
C LYS A 207 23.79 11.75 -7.61
N ASN A 208 24.24 12.99 -7.44
CA ASN A 208 24.62 14.05 -8.39
C ASN A 208 23.56 15.13 -8.65
N SER A 209 23.44 16.05 -7.69
CA SER A 209 23.37 17.50 -7.90
C SER A 209 22.64 18.01 -9.14
N VAL A 210 21.38 17.63 -9.32
CA VAL A 210 20.37 18.45 -9.99
C VAL A 210 19.09 18.19 -9.20
N GLU A 211 18.60 19.21 -8.51
CA GLU A 211 17.33 19.30 -7.75
C GLU A 211 16.39 18.16 -8.07
N TYR A 212 15.89 17.37 -7.11
CA TYR A 212 14.87 16.31 -7.29
C TYR A 212 14.04 16.50 -8.56
N THR A 213 14.61 16.07 -9.69
CA THR A 213 14.12 16.60 -10.97
C THR A 213 12.87 15.82 -11.27
N THR A 214 12.04 16.35 -12.14
CA THR A 214 10.91 15.65 -12.76
C THR A 214 11.30 14.37 -13.53
N THR A 215 12.51 13.83 -13.31
CA THR A 215 13.04 12.55 -13.78
C THR A 215 12.68 11.41 -12.81
N THR A 216 12.66 11.66 -11.49
CA THR A 216 12.12 10.73 -10.49
C THR A 216 10.59 10.60 -10.65
N PHE A 217 9.94 11.67 -11.08
CA PHE A 217 8.52 11.67 -11.39
C PHE A 217 8.29 11.72 -12.89
N GLU A 218 8.23 10.56 -13.55
CA GLU A 218 8.11 10.45 -15.01
C GLU A 218 7.09 11.46 -15.59
N LYS A 219 7.61 12.47 -16.31
CA LYS A 219 6.85 13.43 -17.11
C LYS A 219 6.25 12.73 -18.34
N ASN A 220 5.18 11.98 -18.15
CA ASN A 220 4.42 11.44 -19.28
C ASN A 220 3.32 12.42 -19.77
N ASP A 221 3.03 13.48 -19.00
CA ASP A 221 2.17 14.59 -19.41
C ASP A 221 2.80 15.91 -18.96
N ASN A 222 3.10 16.80 -19.90
CA ASN A 222 3.51 18.20 -19.62
C ASN A 222 2.36 19.07 -19.08
N ASN A 223 1.20 18.48 -18.77
CA ASN A 223 -0.03 19.15 -18.35
C ASN A 223 -0.41 18.83 -16.90
N LEU A 224 0.54 18.57 -16.01
CA LEU A 224 0.22 18.51 -14.59
C LEU A 224 -0.24 19.90 -14.13
N LEU A 225 -1.47 19.96 -13.67
CA LEU A 225 -2.03 21.17 -13.10
C LEU A 225 -1.85 21.11 -11.58
N ILE A 226 -1.69 22.26 -10.92
CA ILE A 226 -1.72 22.35 -9.45
C ILE A 226 -2.98 21.65 -8.88
N GLU A 227 -4.07 21.67 -9.65
CA GLU A 227 -5.33 20.98 -9.39
C GLU A 227 -5.24 19.46 -9.22
N ASP A 228 -4.19 18.81 -9.74
CA ASP A 228 -4.00 17.37 -9.58
C ASP A 228 -3.53 17.02 -8.15
N TYR A 229 -2.77 17.90 -7.48
CA TYR A 229 -2.18 17.62 -6.16
C TYR A 229 -3.13 17.86 -4.98
N LYS A 230 -4.28 18.49 -5.24
CA LYS A 230 -5.15 19.04 -4.20
C LYS A 230 -5.87 18.00 -3.33
N TYR A 231 -5.79 16.72 -3.69
CA TYR A 231 -6.59 15.67 -3.05
C TYR A 231 -5.90 15.01 -1.87
N LEU A 232 -4.56 14.96 -1.87
CA LEU A 232 -3.75 14.30 -0.85
C LEU A 232 -3.81 15.08 0.47
N LYS A 233 -3.90 14.35 1.58
CA LYS A 233 -4.05 14.88 2.94
C LYS A 233 -2.94 14.45 3.88
N THR A 234 -2.47 13.22 3.75
CA THR A 234 -1.40 12.66 4.55
C THR A 234 -0.30 12.12 3.63
N LEU A 235 0.93 12.54 3.87
CA LEU A 235 2.12 12.10 3.16
C LEU A 235 3.17 11.64 4.17
N ILE A 236 3.60 10.39 4.03
CA ILE A 236 4.55 9.75 4.94
C ILE A 236 5.77 9.32 4.13
N ILE A 237 6.94 9.85 4.47
CA ILE A 237 8.22 9.62 3.80
C ILE A 237 9.30 9.49 4.86
N SER A 238 9.08 8.56 5.80
CA SER A 238 10.04 8.28 6.86
C SER A 238 11.20 7.41 6.34
N HIS A 239 12.39 7.51 6.93
CA HIS A 239 13.50 6.60 6.62
C HIS A 239 13.89 6.54 5.14
N SER A 240 13.97 7.69 4.48
CA SER A 240 14.14 7.79 3.01
C SER A 240 15.36 8.62 2.59
N ASP A 241 16.28 8.90 3.52
CA ASP A 241 17.53 9.65 3.28
C ASP A 241 17.29 11.09 2.75
N LEU A 242 16.15 11.71 3.09
CA LEU A 242 15.86 13.09 2.68
C LEU A 242 16.66 14.11 3.51
N ASP A 243 17.38 14.98 2.81
CA ASP A 243 18.12 16.11 3.39
C ASP A 243 17.39 17.46 3.22
N ARG A 244 16.36 17.50 2.35
CA ARG A 244 15.56 18.68 1.98
C ARG A 244 14.19 18.25 1.46
N ILE A 245 13.25 19.18 1.32
CA ILE A 245 11.96 18.93 0.67
C ILE A 245 12.12 19.00 -0.86
N PRO A 246 11.74 17.96 -1.63
CA PRO A 246 11.69 18.03 -3.09
C PRO A 246 10.76 19.16 -3.56
N SER A 247 11.19 19.98 -4.52
CA SER A 247 10.43 21.14 -4.99
C SER A 247 9.01 20.77 -5.46
N PHE A 248 8.85 19.60 -6.06
CA PHE A 248 7.55 19.09 -6.49
C PHE A 248 6.54 18.86 -5.34
N PHE A 249 7.00 18.56 -4.13
CA PHE A 249 6.11 18.34 -2.98
C PHE A 249 5.40 19.61 -2.54
N THR A 250 5.96 20.78 -2.85
CA THR A 250 5.33 22.07 -2.56
C THR A 250 3.98 22.26 -3.27
N ASN A 251 3.66 21.43 -4.27
CA ASN A 251 2.34 21.41 -4.91
C ASN A 251 1.22 20.82 -4.03
N PHE A 252 1.53 20.12 -2.94
CA PHE A 252 0.52 19.54 -2.03
C PHE A 252 -0.06 20.60 -1.08
N ILE A 253 -0.63 21.67 -1.62
CA ILE A 253 -1.16 22.83 -0.85
C ILE A 253 -2.26 22.48 0.17
N ASN A 254 -2.93 21.34 -0.02
CA ASN A 254 -4.01 20.85 0.82
C ASN A 254 -3.57 19.76 1.80
N LEU A 255 -2.27 19.47 1.89
CA LEU A 255 -1.69 18.50 2.81
C LEU A 255 -1.94 18.97 4.25
N GLU A 256 -2.42 18.06 5.09
CA GLU A 256 -2.75 18.31 6.49
C GLU A 256 -1.73 17.64 7.43
N GLU A 257 -1.13 16.55 6.99
CA GLU A 257 -0.14 15.78 7.74
C GLU A 257 1.06 15.41 6.87
N LEU A 258 2.25 15.73 7.38
CA LEU A 258 3.52 15.38 6.78
C LEU A 258 4.39 14.66 7.81
N ASP A 259 4.77 13.42 7.51
CA ASP A 259 5.77 12.68 8.27
C ASP A 259 7.03 12.53 7.42
N ILE A 260 8.09 13.18 7.88
CA ILE A 260 9.46 13.13 7.33
C ILE A 260 10.45 12.74 8.43
N SER A 261 9.98 11.95 9.41
CA SER A 261 10.83 11.44 10.48
C SER A 261 11.88 10.45 9.99
N GLN A 262 12.93 10.21 10.77
CA GLN A 262 13.98 9.25 10.44
C GLN A 262 14.71 9.57 9.12
N ASN A 263 14.91 10.83 8.77
CA ASN A 263 15.63 11.26 7.58
C ASN A 263 16.98 11.91 7.93
N THR A 264 17.57 12.67 7.02
CA THR A 264 18.89 13.30 7.18
C THR A 264 18.85 14.82 7.30
N PHE A 265 17.69 15.40 7.66
CA PHE A 265 17.56 16.85 7.85
C PHE A 265 18.45 17.35 9.00
N ASN A 266 19.26 18.37 8.74
CA ASN A 266 20.11 19.02 9.73
C ASN A 266 19.54 20.36 10.27
N LYS A 267 18.45 20.83 9.65
CA LYS A 267 17.67 22.01 10.01
C LYS A 267 16.20 21.76 9.68
N VAL A 268 15.31 22.54 10.29
CA VAL A 268 13.91 22.60 9.86
C VAL A 268 13.87 23.22 8.45
N PRO A 269 13.31 22.54 7.43
CA PRO A 269 13.26 23.06 6.07
C PRO A 269 12.34 24.28 5.98
N GLU A 270 12.81 25.35 5.34
CA GLU A 270 12.00 26.57 5.17
C GLU A 270 10.80 26.29 4.28
N GLU A 271 10.87 25.37 3.32
CA GLU A 271 9.78 25.04 2.38
C GLU A 271 8.49 24.59 3.08
N ILE A 272 8.51 24.29 4.38
CA ILE A 272 7.30 23.91 5.12
C ILE A 272 6.21 25.00 5.06
N HIS A 273 6.60 26.28 4.95
CA HIS A 273 5.62 27.38 4.83
C HIS A 273 4.72 27.27 3.58
N LEU A 274 5.13 26.48 2.57
CA LEU A 274 4.36 26.29 1.34
C LEU A 274 3.18 25.34 1.54
N PHE A 275 3.16 24.53 2.61
CA PHE A 275 2.04 23.66 2.95
C PHE A 275 1.00 24.43 3.76
N SER A 276 0.24 25.30 3.08
CA SER A 276 -0.71 26.22 3.73
C SER A 276 -1.77 25.54 4.60
N SER A 277 -2.07 24.26 4.37
CA SER A 277 -3.07 23.51 5.15
C SER A 277 -2.48 22.60 6.24
N LEU A 278 -1.15 22.61 6.41
CA LEU A 278 -0.45 21.65 7.27
C LEU A 278 -0.80 21.88 8.75
N LYS A 279 -1.23 20.81 9.41
CA LYS A 279 -1.62 20.78 10.82
C LYS A 279 -0.66 19.93 11.65
N ILE A 280 -0.13 18.86 11.08
CA ILE A 280 0.74 17.91 11.76
C ILE A 280 2.04 17.79 10.97
N LEU A 281 3.15 18.07 11.62
CA LEU A 281 4.49 17.84 11.08
C LEU A 281 5.27 16.96 12.03
N ASN A 282 5.63 15.76 11.57
CA ASN A 282 6.58 14.89 12.24
C ASN A 282 7.93 14.96 11.51
N ILE A 283 8.93 15.55 12.16
CA ILE A 283 10.33 15.61 11.71
C ILE A 283 11.26 15.03 12.80
N SER A 284 10.72 14.14 13.64
CA SER A 284 11.48 13.45 14.68
C SER A 284 12.58 12.55 14.10
N LYS A 285 13.57 12.17 14.92
CA LYS A 285 14.65 11.25 14.52
C LYS A 285 15.43 11.74 13.29
N ASN A 286 15.75 13.04 13.26
CA ASN A 286 16.63 13.65 12.26
C ASN A 286 17.91 14.15 12.95
N TYR A 287 18.75 14.92 12.25
CA TYR A 287 20.00 15.48 12.77
C TYR A 287 19.89 17.00 13.01
N ILE A 288 18.70 17.49 13.37
CA ILE A 288 18.46 18.93 13.51
C ILE A 288 19.21 19.46 14.73
N THR A 289 20.13 20.39 14.50
CA THR A 289 20.98 20.98 15.56
C THR A 289 20.47 22.33 16.05
N GLU A 290 19.80 23.08 15.18
CA GLU A 290 19.21 24.36 15.51
C GLU A 290 17.78 24.48 14.98
N ILE A 291 16.90 25.03 15.80
CA ILE A 291 15.57 25.47 15.38
C ILE A 291 15.66 26.98 15.13
N ILE A 292 15.61 27.40 13.87
CA ILE A 292 15.47 28.80 13.48
C ILE A 292 14.17 28.92 12.70
N ILE A 293 13.14 29.44 13.36
CA ILE A 293 11.81 29.61 12.76
C ILE A 293 11.57 31.11 12.56
N GLY A 294 11.64 31.55 11.30
CA GLY A 294 11.26 32.89 10.87
C GLY A 294 9.75 33.12 10.97
N ASN A 295 9.29 34.34 10.70
CA ASN A 295 7.87 34.71 10.77
C ASN A 295 7.03 33.83 9.83
N ASP A 296 5.81 33.48 10.28
CA ASP A 296 4.74 32.86 9.48
C ASP A 296 4.99 31.42 8.98
N LEU A 297 6.11 30.78 9.33
CA LEU A 297 6.46 29.42 8.89
C LEU A 297 5.43 28.35 9.28
N PHE A 298 4.79 28.49 10.45
CA PHE A 298 3.89 27.51 11.04
C PHE A 298 2.51 28.09 11.40
N SER A 299 2.00 28.98 10.56
CA SER A 299 0.75 29.71 10.82
C SER A 299 -0.48 28.81 11.06
N ASN A 300 -0.51 27.59 10.53
CA ASN A 300 -1.61 26.63 10.68
C ASN A 300 -1.28 25.34 11.44
N LEU A 301 -0.03 25.20 11.89
CA LEU A 301 0.45 23.97 12.52
C LEU A 301 -0.11 23.82 13.93
N LEU A 302 -0.63 22.64 14.24
CA LEU A 302 -1.16 22.25 15.55
C LEU A 302 -0.18 21.36 16.30
N ILE A 303 0.48 20.43 15.60
CA ILE A 303 1.41 19.46 16.18
C ILE A 303 2.74 19.54 15.44
N LEU A 304 3.82 19.78 16.19
CA LEU A 304 5.20 19.72 15.73
C LEU A 304 5.98 18.70 16.56
N ASP A 305 6.36 17.58 15.94
CA ASP A 305 7.25 16.61 16.56
C ASP A 305 8.68 16.75 16.05
N LEU A 306 9.57 17.18 16.94
CA LEU A 306 11.01 17.36 16.76
C LEU A 306 11.80 16.42 17.67
N SER A 307 11.17 15.41 18.27
CA SER A 307 11.84 14.49 19.19
C SER A 307 12.99 13.71 18.54
N TYR A 308 13.93 13.24 19.34
CA TYR A 308 15.10 12.49 18.90
C TYR A 308 15.93 13.21 17.83
N ASN A 309 16.15 14.52 18.02
CA ASN A 309 17.07 15.35 17.23
C ASN A 309 18.25 15.82 18.11
N GLU A 310 19.22 16.52 17.51
CA GLU A 310 20.44 16.99 18.17
C GLU A 310 20.36 18.48 18.57
N ILE A 311 19.20 18.92 19.04
CA ILE A 311 18.85 20.34 19.16
C ILE A 311 19.65 20.99 20.31
N THR A 312 20.53 21.93 19.95
CA THR A 312 21.36 22.69 20.91
C THR A 312 20.95 24.16 21.00
N LYS A 313 20.24 24.68 20.00
CA LYS A 313 19.84 26.08 19.90
C LYS A 313 18.41 26.23 19.40
N VAL A 314 17.64 27.11 20.03
CA VAL A 314 16.24 27.40 19.67
C VAL A 314 16.05 28.91 19.54
N SER A 315 15.60 29.35 18.36
CA SER A 315 15.24 30.73 18.04
C SER A 315 13.95 30.73 17.24
N ILE A 316 12.85 31.06 17.90
CA ILE A 316 11.50 30.98 17.33
C ILE A 316 10.88 32.36 17.40
N SER A 317 10.41 32.87 16.26
CA SER A 317 9.58 34.08 16.29
C SER A 317 8.24 33.81 16.95
N ILE A 318 7.83 34.70 17.86
CA ILE A 318 6.60 34.59 18.64
C ILE A 318 5.36 34.57 17.73
N SER A 319 5.44 35.17 16.53
CA SER A 319 4.33 35.15 15.56
C SER A 319 4.19 33.82 14.82
N SER A 320 5.18 32.92 14.87
CA SER A 320 5.23 31.74 13.99
C SER A 320 4.45 30.55 14.53
N LEU A 321 4.20 30.45 15.83
CA LEU A 321 3.58 29.28 16.48
C LEU A 321 2.17 29.56 17.04
N GLN A 322 1.43 30.51 16.47
CA GLN A 322 0.17 31.01 17.07
C GLN A 322 -0.91 29.94 17.28
N ARG A 323 -0.90 28.87 16.48
CA ARG A 323 -1.89 27.79 16.55
C ARG A 323 -1.34 26.49 17.12
N LEU A 324 -0.08 26.46 17.54
CA LEU A 324 0.58 25.25 17.97
C LEU A 324 -0.01 24.78 19.31
N GLU A 325 -0.54 23.57 19.32
CA GLU A 325 -1.12 22.91 20.49
C GLU A 325 -0.10 21.97 21.16
N THR A 326 0.76 21.33 20.36
CA THR A 326 1.75 20.36 20.84
C THR A 326 3.11 20.59 20.17
N LEU A 327 4.15 20.73 21.01
CA LEU A 327 5.55 20.77 20.61
C LEU A 327 6.31 19.67 21.35
N ASN A 328 6.81 18.67 20.61
CA ASN A 328 7.61 17.60 21.18
C ASN A 328 9.10 17.82 20.87
N LEU A 329 9.92 17.99 21.91
CA LEU A 329 11.38 18.19 21.85
C LEU A 329 12.14 17.11 22.60
N ASN A 330 11.49 16.00 22.97
CA ASN A 330 12.12 14.94 23.75
C ASN A 330 13.35 14.38 23.03
N SER A 331 14.47 14.26 23.74
CA SER A 331 15.73 13.73 23.19
C SER A 331 15.76 12.22 23.11
#